data_AF-A0A955RNV9-F1
#
_entry.id   AF-A0A955RNV9-F1
#
_cell.length_a   1.000
_cell.length_b   1.000
_cell.length_c   1.000
_cell.angle_alpha   90.00
_cell.angle_beta   90.00
_cell.angle_gamma   90.00
#
_symmetry.space_group_name_H-M   'P 1'
#
loop_
_entity.id
_entity.type
_entity.pdbx_description
1 polymer ?
#
loop_
_entity_poly.entity_id
_entity_poly.type
_entity_poly.pdbx_seq_one_letter_code
_entity_poly.pdbx_strand_id
1 'polypeptide(L)'
;MKPTEQLFDWKHDPNWRIFRIMAEFVDGFDFVSQFEKSVTFFGSARTPQTDKYYFLARDLASRLGAAGFAVVTGGGPGIME
;
A
#
# COMPACT_ATOMS: atom_id res chain seq x y z
N MET A 1 -25.72 -40.05 -13.59
CA MET A 1 -25.56 -38.60 -13.73
C MET A 1 -24.82 -38.12 -12.49
N LYS A 2 -23.52 -37.79 -12.56
CA LYS A 2 -22.78 -37.30 -11.39
C LYS A 2 -23.25 -35.86 -11.11
N PRO A 3 -23.54 -35.47 -9.86
CA PRO A 3 -23.84 -34.08 -9.55
C PRO A 3 -22.60 -33.26 -9.87
N THR A 4 -22.74 -32.26 -10.73
CA THR A 4 -21.72 -31.24 -10.91
C THR A 4 -21.62 -30.50 -9.57
N GLU A 5 -20.54 -30.72 -8.81
CA GLU A 5 -20.24 -29.90 -7.64
C GLU A 5 -20.22 -28.44 -8.09
N GLN A 6 -21.19 -27.66 -7.61
CA GLN A 6 -21.14 -26.22 -7.75
C GLN A 6 -19.96 -25.74 -6.91
N LEU A 7 -18.89 -25.30 -7.58
CA LEU A 7 -17.74 -24.71 -6.93
C LEU A 7 -18.22 -23.53 -6.07
N PHE A 8 -17.97 -23.62 -4.76
CA PHE A 8 -18.30 -22.56 -3.81
C PHE A 8 -17.60 -21.27 -4.24
N ASP A 9 -18.39 -20.24 -4.60
CA ASP A 9 -17.90 -18.94 -5.03
C ASP A 9 -17.50 -18.09 -3.81
N TRP A 10 -16.39 -18.47 -3.19
CA TRP A 10 -15.84 -17.81 -2.02
C TRP A 10 -15.48 -16.33 -2.27
N LYS A 11 -15.29 -15.92 -3.53
CA LYS A 11 -14.90 -14.53 -3.85
C LYS A 11 -16.03 -13.54 -3.61
N HIS A 12 -17.28 -13.99 -3.75
CA HIS A 12 -18.48 -13.19 -3.53
C HIS A 12 -19.21 -13.51 -2.23
N ASP A 13 -18.74 -14.51 -1.46
CA ASP A 13 -19.29 -14.83 -0.15
C ASP A 13 -19.03 -13.67 0.85
N PRO A 14 -20.08 -13.05 1.43
CA PRO A 14 -19.94 -11.95 2.37
C PRO A 14 -19.15 -12.32 3.64
N ASN A 15 -19.30 -13.53 4.15
CA ASN A 15 -18.57 -13.99 5.34
C ASN A 15 -17.08 -14.10 5.05
N TRP A 16 -16.73 -14.69 3.89
CA TRP A 16 -15.33 -14.76 3.48
C TRP A 16 -14.71 -13.38 3.27
N ARG A 17 -15.47 -12.43 2.73
CA ARG A 17 -15.02 -11.04 2.59
C ARG A 17 -14.71 -10.39 3.95
N ILE A 18 -15.53 -10.64 4.99
CA ILE A 18 -15.27 -10.14 6.34
C ILE A 18 -13.97 -10.72 6.89
N PHE A 19 -13.74 -12.04 6.73
CA PHE A 19 -12.48 -12.65 7.14
C PHE A 19 -11.27 -12.07 6.43
N ARG A 20 -11.36 -11.79 5.13
CA ARG A 20 -10.26 -11.12 4.40
C ARG A 20 -9.98 -9.71 4.88
N ILE A 21 -11.02 -8.92 5.14
CA ILE A 21 -10.86 -7.56 5.69
C ILE A 21 -10.16 -7.63 7.05
N MET A 22 -10.58 -8.54 7.94
CA MET A 22 -9.92 -8.73 9.24
C MET A 22 -8.45 -9.15 9.10
N ALA A 23 -8.14 -10.05 8.15
CA ALA A 23 -6.76 -10.44 7.86
C ALA A 23 -5.92 -9.26 7.38
N GLU A 24 -6.43 -8.44 6.44
CA GLU A 24 -5.74 -7.23 5.96
C GLU A 24 -5.46 -6.22 7.09
N PHE A 25 -6.36 -6.08 8.07
CA PHE A 25 -6.10 -5.26 9.25
C PHE A 25 -4.99 -5.82 10.13
N VAL A 26 -4.99 -7.13 10.39
CA VAL A 26 -3.93 -7.78 11.19
C VAL A 26 -2.58 -7.60 10.52
N ASP A 27 -2.48 -7.90 9.23
CA ASP A 27 -1.25 -7.74 8.45
C ASP A 27 -0.80 -6.28 8.40
N GLY A 28 -1.74 -5.34 8.22
CA GLY A 28 -1.46 -3.91 8.18
C GLY A 28 -0.95 -3.37 9.51
N PHE A 29 -1.54 -3.78 10.64
CA PHE A 29 -1.08 -3.35 11.96
C PHE A 29 0.28 -3.93 12.32
N ASP A 30 0.53 -5.21 12.01
CA ASP A 30 1.83 -5.84 12.24
C ASP A 30 2.93 -5.11 11.46
N PHE A 31 2.69 -4.83 10.18
CA PHE A 31 3.63 -4.08 9.33
C PHE A 31 3.94 -2.68 9.88
N VAL A 32 2.92 -1.88 10.20
CA VAL A 32 3.12 -0.50 10.65
C VAL A 32 3.79 -0.45 12.03
N SER A 33 3.54 -1.43 12.90
CA SER A 33 4.12 -1.48 14.25
C SER A 33 5.65 -1.54 14.28
N GLN A 34 6.28 -1.96 13.19
CA GLN A 34 7.73 -2.07 13.07
C GLN A 34 8.44 -0.73 12.87
N PHE A 35 7.70 0.35 12.56
CA PHE A 35 8.27 1.65 12.19
C PHE A 35 7.96 2.73 13.24
N GLU A 36 8.92 3.02 14.12
CA GLU A 36 8.78 4.03 15.18
C GLU A 36 8.67 5.47 14.61
N LYS A 37 9.45 5.76 13.57
CA LYS A 37 9.43 7.05 12.86
C LYS A 37 8.98 6.83 11.43
N SER A 38 7.82 7.37 11.07
CA SER A 38 7.31 7.28 9.71
C SER A 38 6.69 8.60 9.25
N VAL A 39 6.71 8.81 7.94
CA VAL A 39 6.06 9.94 7.27
C VAL A 39 5.34 9.41 6.03
N THR A 40 4.10 9.85 5.83
CA THR A 40 3.31 9.50 4.64
C THR A 40 3.46 10.55 3.55
N PHE A 41 3.79 10.10 2.34
CA PHE A 41 3.86 10.95 1.15
C PHE A 41 2.60 10.76 0.30
N PHE A 42 1.99 11.87 -0.07
CA PHE A 42 0.91 11.93 -1.06
C PHE A 42 1.32 12.83 -2.21
N GLY A 43 0.87 12.46 -3.42
CA GLY A 43 1.06 13.29 -4.59
C GLY A 43 0.45 12.67 -5.84
N SER A 44 0.55 13.41 -6.94
CA SER A 44 -0.02 12.98 -8.21
C SER A 44 0.63 11.71 -8.74
N ALA A 45 -0.21 10.73 -9.09
CA ALA A 45 0.21 9.52 -9.79
C ALA A 45 0.62 9.74 -11.25
N ARG A 46 0.46 10.97 -11.76
CA ARG A 46 0.62 11.31 -13.18
C ARG A 46 1.80 12.23 -13.44
N THR A 47 2.54 12.63 -12.39
CA THR A 47 3.69 13.50 -12.54
C THR A 47 4.82 12.75 -13.25
N PRO A 48 5.36 13.28 -14.37
CA PRO A 48 6.46 12.63 -15.07
C PRO A 48 7.77 12.78 -14.29
N GLN A 49 8.71 11.86 -14.52
CA GLN A 49 10.01 11.84 -13.83
C GLN A 49 10.90 13.07 -14.16
N THR A 50 10.56 13.83 -15.20
CA THR A 50 11.24 15.07 -15.60
C THR A 50 10.70 16.30 -14.87
N ASP A 51 9.61 16.19 -14.12
CA ASP A 51 9.03 17.31 -13.39
C ASP A 51 9.87 17.67 -12.17
N LYS A 52 10.02 18.97 -11.89
CA LYS A 52 10.75 19.47 -10.71
C LYS A 52 10.24 18.88 -9.40
N TYR A 53 8.93 18.64 -9.26
CA TYR A 53 8.34 18.10 -8.04
C TYR A 53 8.62 16.61 -7.86
N TYR A 54 8.81 15.86 -8.94
CA TYR A 54 9.27 14.48 -8.86
C TYR A 54 10.68 14.42 -8.25
N PHE A 55 11.60 15.27 -8.73
CA PHE A 55 12.95 15.35 -8.17
C PHE A 55 12.96 15.79 -6.71
N LEU A 56 12.17 16.80 -6.36
CA LEU A 56 12.06 17.28 -4.97
C LEU A 56 11.47 16.22 -4.03
N ALA A 57 10.46 15.46 -4.49
CA ALA A 57 9.90 14.37 -3.70
C ALA A 57 10.95 13.29 -3.41
N ARG A 58 11.73 12.89 -4.42
CA ARG A 58 12.81 11.90 -4.25
C ARG A 58 13.93 12.39 -3.36
N ASP A 59 14.37 13.65 -3.50
CA ASP A 59 15.40 14.24 -2.64
C ASP A 59 14.93 14.32 -1.18
N LEU A 60 13.68 14.74 -0.94
CA LEU A 60 13.10 14.78 0.40
C LEU A 60 13.00 13.37 1.01
N ALA A 61 12.50 12.39 0.26
CA ALA A 61 12.40 11.00 0.71
C ALA A 61 13.79 10.43 1.08
N SER A 62 14.81 10.72 0.26
CA SER A 62 16.19 10.30 0.54
C SER A 62 16.73 10.90 1.85
N ARG A 63 16.51 12.20 2.08
CA ARG A 63 16.93 12.87 3.32
C ARG A 63 16.21 12.35 4.55
N LEU A 64 14.91 12.08 4.44
CA LEU A 64 14.12 11.50 5.53
C LEU A 64 14.58 10.07 5.86
N GLY A 65 14.85 9.25 4.84
CA GLY A 65 15.43 7.91 5.03
C GLY A 65 16.78 7.96 5.73
N ALA A 66 17.67 8.88 5.32
CA ALA A 66 18.97 9.10 5.98
C ALA A 66 18.82 9.59 7.43
N ALA A 67 17.72 10.27 7.76
CA ALA A 67 17.39 10.70 9.12
C ALA A 67 16.66 9.62 9.96
N GLY A 68 16.46 8.41 9.41
CA GLY A 68 15.84 7.28 10.11
C GLY A 68 14.32 7.27 10.08
N PHE A 69 13.68 7.95 9.11
CA PHE A 69 12.25 7.85 8.89
C PHE A 69 11.92 6.79 7.83
N ALA A 70 10.91 5.97 8.10
CA ALA A 70 10.25 5.18 7.07
C ALA A 70 9.32 6.07 6.24
N VAL A 71 9.46 6.02 4.92
CA VAL A 71 8.57 6.74 4.00
C VAL A 71 7.47 5.79 3.53
N VAL A 72 6.21 6.16 3.79
CA VAL A 72 5.02 5.37 3.41
C VAL A 72 4.28 6.10 2.29
N THR A 73 3.90 5.38 1.23
CA THR A 73 3.18 5.96 0.09
C THR A 73 1.98 5.10 -0.31
N GLY A 74 1.17 5.58 -1.24
CA GLY A 74 0.09 4.80 -1.85
C GLY A 74 0.55 3.74 -2.86
N GLY A 75 1.87 3.61 -3.11
CA GLY A 75 2.45 2.61 -4.01
C GLY A 75 2.19 2.84 -5.50
N GLY A 76 1.61 3.98 -5.87
CA GLY A 76 1.38 4.36 -7.27
C GLY A 76 2.59 5.08 -7.90
N PRO A 77 2.57 5.28 -9.24
CA PRO A 77 3.63 6.00 -9.95
C PRO A 77 3.68 7.50 -9.58
N GLY A 78 4.56 8.25 -10.22
CA GLY A 78 4.64 9.71 -10.07
C GLY A 78 5.27 10.13 -8.75
N ILE A 79 4.67 11.08 -8.02
CA ILE A 79 5.28 11.62 -6.80
C ILE A 79 5.48 10.57 -5.69
N MET A 80 4.75 9.45 -5.75
CA MET A 80 4.79 8.37 -4.75
C MET A 80 5.85 7.29 -5.05
N GLU A 81 6.60 7.40 -6.16
CA GLU A 81 7.68 6.51 -6.60
C GLU A 81 9.06 7.00 -6.12
#